data_AF-A0A6G0VYJ4-F1
#
_entry.id   AF-A0A6G0VYJ4-F1
#
_cell.length_a   1.000
_cell.length_b   1.000
_cell.length_c   1.000
_cell.angle_alpha   90.00
_cell.angle_beta   90.00
_cell.angle_gamma   90.00
#
_symmetry.space_group_name_H-M   'P 1'
#
loop_
_entity.id
_entity.type
_entity.pdbx_description
1 polymer ?
#
loop_
_entity_poly.entity_id
_entity_poly.type
_entity_poly.pdbx_seq_one_letter_code
_entity_poly.pdbx_strand_id
1 'polypeptide(L)'
;MASKAVVCEIVNSISILVKEELKTILINMCKNRKKRRFWVRQWILRRNQLGASNTLLKELALEDKEGYRNHLRMSEEKFNELLFRVQDRIKKTDTVMRQALSPKLKLQVTLRYLSTGDSFSTLASIYRVPKNTISNFLLEVCTAIYDVLNEFIKVSIIFYS
;
A
#
# COMPACT_ATOMS: atom_id res chain seq x y z
N MET A 1 -17.19 -6.01 49.53
CA MET A 1 -17.35 -6.40 48.10
C MET A 1 -17.83 -5.18 47.32
N ALA A 2 -16.98 -4.16 47.17
CA ALA A 2 -17.30 -3.01 46.31
C ALA A 2 -17.35 -3.52 44.86
N SER A 3 -18.53 -3.36 44.27
CA SER A 3 -19.00 -4.08 43.09
C SER A 3 -18.13 -3.79 41.86
N LYS A 4 -17.80 -4.83 41.07
CA LYS A 4 -17.25 -4.71 39.70
C LYS A 4 -18.03 -3.70 38.85
N ALA A 5 -19.31 -3.48 39.16
CA ALA A 5 -20.15 -2.48 38.51
C ALA A 5 -19.62 -1.05 38.71
N VAL A 6 -19.16 -0.67 39.90
CA VAL A 6 -18.64 0.68 40.18
C VAL A 6 -17.40 0.98 39.36
N VAL A 7 -16.48 0.01 39.26
CA VAL A 7 -15.28 0.14 38.42
C VAL A 7 -15.66 0.26 36.94
N CYS A 8 -16.67 -0.49 36.48
CA CYS A 8 -17.13 -0.45 35.08
C CYS A 8 -17.80 0.89 34.73
N GLU A 9 -18.59 1.47 35.64
CA GLU A 9 -19.19 2.79 35.48
C GLU A 9 -18.15 3.91 35.40
N ILE A 10 -17.12 3.84 36.24
CA ILE A 10 -15.99 4.79 36.20
C ILE A 10 -15.24 4.66 34.86
N VAL A 11 -14.93 3.44 34.41
CA VAL A 11 -14.24 3.20 33.13
C VAL A 11 -15.07 3.69 31.94
N ASN A 12 -16.38 3.46 31.93
CA ASN A 12 -17.26 3.96 30.87
C ASN A 12 -17.31 5.49 30.86
N SER A 13 -17.40 6.12 32.04
CA SER A 13 -17.41 7.58 32.16
C SER A 13 -16.11 8.20 31.63
N ILE A 14 -14.96 7.64 32.01
CA ILE A 14 -13.65 8.06 31.49
C ILE A 14 -13.56 7.83 29.97
N SER A 15 -14.05 6.70 29.46
CA SER A 15 -14.06 6.41 28.02
C SER A 15 -14.86 7.43 27.22
N ILE A 16 -16.00 7.88 27.74
CA ILE A 16 -16.85 8.90 27.10
C ILE A 16 -16.10 10.23 27.03
N LEU A 17 -15.54 10.68 28.15
CA LEU A 17 -14.78 11.94 28.23
C LEU A 17 -13.57 11.94 27.28
N VAL A 18 -12.79 10.86 27.26
CA VAL A 18 -11.65 10.72 26.35
C VAL A 18 -12.09 10.75 24.89
N LYS A 19 -13.21 10.13 24.54
CA LYS A 19 -13.75 10.16 23.16
C LYS A 19 -14.16 11.56 22.73
N GLU A 20 -14.76 12.35 23.61
CA GLU A 20 -15.17 13.73 23.32
C GLU A 20 -13.96 14.66 23.11
N GLU A 21 -12.94 14.54 23.96
CA GLU A 21 -11.67 15.27 23.80
C GLU A 21 -11.00 14.91 22.46
N LEU A 22 -10.88 13.62 22.14
CA LEU A 22 -10.31 13.16 20.87
C LEU A 22 -11.12 13.66 19.66
N LYS A 23 -12.45 13.71 19.77
CA LYS A 23 -13.33 14.24 18.71
C LYS A 23 -13.06 15.72 18.47
N THR A 24 -12.90 16.50 19.53
CA THR A 24 -12.58 17.94 19.44
C THR A 24 -11.22 18.18 18.80
N ILE A 25 -10.20 17.40 19.19
CA ILE A 25 -8.86 17.44 18.58
C ILE A 25 -8.95 17.09 17.08
N LEU A 26 -9.68 16.03 16.71
CA LEU A 26 -9.92 15.64 15.32
C LEU A 26 -10.59 16.75 14.50
N ILE A 27 -11.62 17.39 15.04
CA ILE A 27 -12.32 18.50 14.37
C ILE A 27 -11.37 19.69 14.16
N ASN A 28 -10.57 20.05 15.15
CA ASN A 28 -9.60 21.13 15.04
C ASN A 28 -8.52 20.83 13.99
N MET A 29 -8.00 19.59 13.99
CA MET A 29 -7.07 19.11 12.95
C MET A 29 -7.69 19.15 11.55
N CYS A 30 -9.00 18.92 11.41
CA CYS A 30 -9.72 19.03 10.14
C CYS A 30 -9.91 20.47 9.68
N LYS A 31 -10.21 21.41 10.59
CA LYS A 31 -10.39 22.85 10.30
C LYS A 31 -9.09 23.51 9.85
N ASN A 32 -7.96 23.11 10.42
CA ASN A 32 -6.62 23.63 10.06
C ASN A 32 -5.99 22.95 8.84
N ARG A 33 -6.74 22.14 8.07
CA ARG A 33 -6.21 21.54 6.84
C ARG A 33 -6.02 22.62 5.78
N LYS A 34 -4.77 22.90 5.44
CA LYS A 34 -4.42 23.76 4.30
C LYS A 34 -5.12 23.24 3.05
N LYS A 35 -5.88 24.13 2.38
CA LYS A 35 -6.50 23.83 1.08
C LYS A 35 -5.42 23.36 0.12
N ARG A 36 -5.67 22.24 -0.58
CA ARG A 36 -4.72 21.70 -1.55
C ARG A 36 -4.58 22.70 -2.69
N ARG A 37 -3.34 23.12 -2.98
CA ARG A 37 -3.03 23.98 -4.14
C ARG A 37 -3.38 23.32 -5.47
N PHE A 38 -3.29 21.99 -5.54
CA PHE A 38 -3.56 21.21 -6.74
C PHE A 38 -4.24 19.89 -6.36
N TRP A 39 -5.22 19.44 -7.16
CA TRP A 39 -5.85 18.13 -7.00
C TRP A 39 -4.86 16.99 -7.26
N VAL A 40 -4.14 17.06 -8.39
CA VAL A 40 -3.01 16.20 -8.76
C VAL A 40 -1.97 17.06 -9.48
N ARG A 41 -0.67 16.80 -9.27
CA ARG A 41 0.40 17.50 -9.99
C ARG A 41 0.42 17.04 -11.45
N GLN A 42 0.61 17.97 -12.40
CA GLN A 42 0.54 17.68 -13.85
C GLN A 42 1.46 16.54 -14.31
N TRP A 43 2.68 16.47 -13.79
CA TRP A 43 3.63 15.40 -14.16
C TRP A 43 3.20 14.00 -13.69
N ILE A 44 2.35 13.91 -12.66
CA ILE A 44 1.79 12.64 -12.13
C ILE A 44 0.66 12.13 -13.04
N LEU A 45 -0.03 13.03 -13.76
CA LEU A 45 -1.07 12.64 -14.71
C LEU A 45 -0.49 11.87 -15.90
N ARG A 46 0.76 12.14 -16.29
CA ARG A 46 1.49 11.45 -17.37
C ARG A 46 1.98 10.04 -17.01
N ARG A 47 1.45 9.42 -15.96
CA ARG A 47 1.85 8.09 -15.48
C ARG A 47 1.74 7.01 -16.54
N ASN A 48 0.66 7.02 -17.31
CA ASN A 48 0.43 5.96 -18.30
C ASN A 48 1.46 5.98 -19.43
N GLN A 49 2.04 7.16 -19.72
CA GLN A 49 3.01 7.39 -20.80
C GLN A 49 4.45 7.31 -20.31
N LEU A 50 4.74 7.83 -19.11
CA LEU A 50 6.11 8.07 -18.63
C LEU A 50 6.40 7.40 -17.28
N GLY A 51 5.49 6.59 -16.76
CA GLY A 51 5.70 5.82 -15.53
C GLY A 51 6.45 4.53 -15.83
N ALA A 52 7.42 4.18 -14.98
CA ALA A 52 8.27 3.01 -15.18
C ALA A 52 7.52 1.69 -15.40
N SER A 53 6.30 1.55 -14.89
CA SER A 53 5.44 0.37 -15.12
C SER A 53 5.11 0.13 -16.60
N ASN A 54 4.88 1.20 -17.35
CA ASN A 54 4.47 1.13 -18.75
C ASN A 54 5.61 1.39 -19.73
N THR A 55 6.75 1.90 -19.26
CA THR A 55 7.96 2.15 -20.06
C THR A 55 9.05 1.15 -19.66
N LEU A 56 9.86 1.49 -18.65
CA LEU A 56 11.04 0.73 -18.22
C LEU A 56 10.77 -0.76 -18.02
N LEU A 57 9.71 -1.13 -17.31
CA LEU A 57 9.41 -2.54 -17.03
C LEU A 57 8.93 -3.31 -18.26
N LYS A 58 8.39 -2.64 -19.28
CA LYS A 58 8.06 -3.28 -20.55
C LYS A 58 9.30 -3.46 -21.42
N GLU A 59 10.17 -2.45 -21.46
CA GLU A 59 11.45 -2.52 -22.16
C GLU A 59 12.32 -3.64 -21.57
N LEU A 60 12.47 -3.67 -20.24
CA LEU A 60 13.21 -4.73 -19.54
C LEU A 60 12.60 -6.12 -19.76
N ALA A 61 11.27 -6.25 -19.75
CA ALA A 61 10.64 -7.55 -20.00
C ALA A 61 10.95 -8.11 -21.42
N LEU A 62 11.10 -7.23 -22.41
CA LEU A 62 11.35 -7.60 -23.80
C LEU A 62 12.84 -7.78 -24.11
N GLU A 63 13.69 -6.87 -23.62
CA GLU A 63 15.09 -6.76 -24.02
C GLU A 63 16.05 -7.40 -23.00
N ASP A 64 15.77 -7.25 -21.69
CA ASP A 64 16.68 -7.66 -20.61
C ASP A 64 15.95 -8.30 -19.42
N LYS A 65 15.72 -9.62 -19.55
CA LYS A 65 15.09 -10.44 -18.50
C LYS A 65 15.87 -10.40 -17.18
N GLU A 66 17.18 -10.25 -17.23
CA GLU A 66 18.01 -10.19 -16.02
C GLU A 66 17.83 -8.85 -15.31
N GLY A 67 17.79 -7.74 -16.06
CA GLY A 67 17.42 -6.42 -15.56
C GLY A 67 16.02 -6.39 -14.94
N TYR A 68 15.03 -7.02 -15.56
CA TYR A 68 13.68 -7.18 -14.99
C TYR A 68 13.73 -7.93 -13.65
N ARG A 69 14.45 -9.07 -13.63
CA ARG A 69 14.62 -9.87 -12.42
C ARG A 69 15.36 -9.11 -11.33
N ASN A 70 16.34 -8.29 -11.66
CA ASN A 70 17.06 -7.47 -10.68
C ASN A 70 16.18 -6.35 -10.14
N HIS A 71 15.31 -5.77 -10.97
CA HIS A 71 14.41 -4.70 -10.58
C HIS A 71 13.29 -5.15 -9.62
N LEU A 72 12.75 -6.36 -9.81
CA LEU A 72 11.64 -6.89 -8.99
C LEU A 72 12.00 -8.09 -8.10
N ARG A 73 13.26 -8.55 -8.15
CA ARG A 73 13.77 -9.80 -7.53
C ARG A 73 13.02 -11.08 -7.94
N MET A 74 12.28 -11.05 -9.05
CA MET A 74 11.51 -12.18 -9.58
C MET A 74 11.42 -12.15 -11.10
N SER A 75 11.25 -13.31 -11.73
CA SER A 75 11.03 -13.38 -13.18
C SER A 75 9.62 -12.90 -13.56
N GLU A 76 9.42 -12.57 -14.84
CA GLU A 76 8.13 -12.10 -15.34
C GLU A 76 7.02 -13.15 -15.17
N GLU A 77 7.33 -14.43 -15.38
CA GLU A 77 6.37 -15.52 -15.28
C GLU A 77 5.85 -15.65 -13.85
N LYS A 78 6.76 -15.64 -12.86
CA LYS A 78 6.40 -15.68 -11.44
C LYS A 78 5.63 -14.43 -11.02
N PHE A 79 6.00 -13.27 -11.58
CA PHE A 79 5.28 -12.03 -11.32
C PHE A 79 3.83 -12.13 -11.80
N ASN A 80 3.61 -12.67 -12.99
CA ASN A 80 2.28 -12.83 -13.56
C ASN A 80 1.44 -13.85 -12.78
N GLU A 81 2.05 -14.95 -12.32
CA GLU A 81 1.37 -15.93 -11.44
C GLU A 81 0.95 -15.28 -10.11
N LEU A 82 1.85 -14.54 -9.47
CA LEU A 82 1.54 -13.82 -8.23
C LEU A 82 0.45 -12.78 -8.47
N LEU A 83 0.54 -12.01 -9.56
CA LEU A 83 -0.46 -11.02 -9.92
C LEU A 83 -1.84 -11.67 -10.08
N PHE A 84 -1.91 -12.83 -10.76
CA PHE A 84 -3.18 -13.54 -10.96
C PHE A 84 -3.84 -13.95 -9.64
N ARG A 85 -3.07 -14.34 -8.62
CA ARG A 85 -3.62 -14.72 -7.30
C ARG A 85 -4.01 -13.50 -6.45
N VAL A 86 -3.26 -12.41 -6.53
CA VAL A 86 -3.44 -11.26 -5.64
C VAL A 86 -4.34 -10.18 -6.25
N GLN A 87 -4.56 -10.17 -7.58
CA GLN A 87 -5.33 -9.14 -8.27
C GLN A 87 -6.72 -8.94 -7.68
N ASP A 88 -7.43 -10.00 -7.30
CA ASP A 88 -8.81 -9.91 -6.81
C ASP A 88 -8.90 -9.20 -5.45
N ARG A 89 -7.86 -9.32 -4.62
CA ARG A 89 -7.75 -8.63 -3.33
C ARG A 89 -7.30 -7.17 -3.45
N ILE A 90 -6.51 -6.86 -4.49
CA ILE A 90 -5.91 -5.52 -4.68
C ILE A 90 -6.75 -4.64 -5.62
N LYS A 91 -7.63 -5.23 -6.42
CA LYS A 91 -8.47 -4.52 -7.40
C LYS A 91 -9.34 -3.51 -6.66
N LYS A 92 -9.15 -2.24 -7.00
CA LYS A 92 -10.03 -1.15 -6.57
C LYS A 92 -10.81 -0.68 -7.78
N THR A 93 -12.10 -0.44 -7.58
CA THR A 93 -13.00 0.07 -8.61
C THR A 93 -12.56 1.47 -9.02
N ASP A 94 -12.65 1.75 -10.33
CA ASP A 94 -12.46 3.10 -10.85
C ASP A 94 -13.50 4.04 -10.25
N THR A 95 -13.08 5.26 -9.93
CA THR A 95 -13.99 6.32 -9.48
C THR A 95 -14.21 7.30 -10.61
N VAL A 96 -15.41 7.88 -10.73
CA VAL A 96 -15.78 8.85 -11.80
C VAL A 96 -14.74 9.96 -11.98
N MET A 97 -14.08 10.39 -10.90
CA MET A 97 -13.09 11.48 -10.91
C MET A 97 -11.62 11.02 -11.03
N ARG A 98 -11.32 9.73 -10.91
CA ARG A 98 -9.95 9.21 -10.93
C ARG A 98 -9.90 7.72 -11.31
N GLN A 99 -9.14 7.43 -12.36
CA GLN A 99 -8.74 6.06 -12.69
C GLN A 99 -7.96 5.45 -11.52
N ALA A 100 -8.41 4.28 -11.10
CA ALA A 100 -7.76 3.47 -10.10
C ALA A 100 -6.37 3.05 -10.58
N LEU A 101 -5.45 2.87 -9.63
CA LEU A 101 -4.16 2.28 -9.93
C LEU A 101 -4.37 0.81 -10.29
N SER A 102 -3.82 0.38 -11.43
CA SER A 102 -3.89 -1.02 -11.84
C SER A 102 -3.27 -1.93 -10.78
N PRO A 103 -3.81 -3.13 -10.54
CA PRO A 103 -3.22 -4.10 -9.62
C PRO A 103 -1.76 -4.42 -9.96
N LYS A 104 -1.44 -4.52 -11.25
CA LYS A 104 -0.07 -4.73 -11.77
C LYS A 104 0.89 -3.65 -11.28
N LEU A 105 0.52 -2.38 -11.40
CA LEU A 105 1.36 -1.25 -10.96
C LEU A 105 1.56 -1.28 -9.44
N LYS A 106 0.50 -1.51 -8.66
CA LYS A 106 0.60 -1.57 -7.19
C LYS A 106 1.55 -2.68 -6.74
N LEU A 107 1.46 -3.85 -7.38
CA LEU A 107 2.33 -4.98 -7.09
C LEU A 107 3.79 -4.67 -7.46
N GLN A 108 4.05 -4.10 -8.65
CA GLN A 108 5.40 -3.69 -9.07
C GLN A 108 6.05 -2.69 -8.10
N VAL A 109 5.32 -1.67 -7.68
CA VAL A 109 5.82 -0.68 -6.70
C VAL A 109 6.16 -1.35 -5.37
N THR A 110 5.28 -2.25 -4.91
CA THR A 110 5.46 -2.96 -3.63
C THR A 110 6.66 -3.89 -3.68
N LEU A 111 6.81 -4.67 -4.74
CA LEU A 111 7.96 -5.56 -4.91
C LEU A 111 9.27 -4.78 -5.05
N ARG A 112 9.29 -3.67 -5.78
CA ARG A 112 10.46 -2.79 -5.84
C ARG A 112 10.83 -2.24 -4.46
N TYR A 113 9.83 -1.82 -3.67
CA TYR A 113 10.06 -1.40 -2.29
C TYR A 113 10.67 -2.53 -1.44
N LEU A 114 10.13 -3.75 -1.52
CA LEU A 114 10.65 -4.91 -0.78
C LEU A 114 12.04 -5.35 -1.26
N SER A 115 12.34 -5.15 -2.54
CA SER A 115 13.59 -5.58 -3.18
C SER A 115 14.77 -4.67 -2.88
N THR A 116 14.54 -3.36 -2.84
CA THR A 116 15.60 -2.34 -2.74
C THR A 116 15.54 -1.55 -1.42
N GLY A 117 14.39 -1.53 -0.74
CA GLY A 117 14.18 -0.68 0.44
C GLY A 117 14.10 0.82 0.09
N ASP A 118 13.79 1.15 -1.16
CA ASP A 118 13.78 2.53 -1.66
C ASP A 118 12.83 3.44 -0.87
N SER A 119 13.20 4.72 -0.73
CA SER A 119 12.29 5.70 -0.13
C SER A 119 11.02 5.89 -0.95
N PHE A 120 9.89 6.21 -0.30
CA PHE A 120 8.64 6.53 -1.01
C PHE A 120 8.79 7.73 -1.96
N SER A 121 9.77 8.61 -1.74
CA SER A 121 10.08 9.72 -2.66
C SER A 121 10.61 9.22 -3.99
N THR A 122 11.54 8.28 -3.95
CA THR A 122 12.16 7.68 -5.13
C THR A 122 11.12 6.92 -5.94
N LEU A 123 10.33 6.07 -5.27
CA LEU A 123 9.24 5.33 -5.91
C LEU A 123 8.18 6.25 -6.52
N ALA A 124 7.86 7.35 -5.83
CA ALA A 124 6.89 8.32 -6.33
C ALA A 124 7.33 8.98 -7.63
N SER A 125 8.62 9.29 -7.77
CA SER A 125 9.19 9.86 -8.98
C SER A 125 9.23 8.83 -10.12
N ILE A 126 9.72 7.62 -9.86
CA ILE A 126 9.88 6.54 -10.86
C ILE A 126 8.52 6.10 -11.43
N TYR A 127 7.57 5.78 -10.54
CA TYR A 127 6.27 5.25 -10.94
C TYR A 127 5.22 6.33 -11.15
N ARG A 128 5.55 7.61 -10.89
CA ARG A 128 4.62 8.75 -10.98
C ARG A 128 3.35 8.51 -10.15
N VAL A 129 3.54 8.08 -8.90
CA VAL A 129 2.48 7.84 -7.92
C VAL A 129 2.74 8.68 -6.67
N PRO A 130 1.74 9.38 -6.12
CA PRO A 130 1.93 10.16 -4.89
C PRO A 130 2.34 9.29 -3.68
N LYS A 131 3.27 9.78 -2.85
CA LYS A 131 3.78 9.10 -1.63
C LYS A 131 2.67 8.59 -0.70
N ASN A 132 1.66 9.42 -0.45
CA ASN A 132 0.52 9.05 0.40
C ASN A 132 -0.28 7.88 -0.18
N THR A 133 -0.38 7.80 -1.50
CA THR A 133 -1.07 6.70 -2.17
C THR A 133 -0.26 5.43 -2.05
N ILE A 134 1.07 5.51 -2.23
CA ILE A 134 2.00 4.39 -2.02
C ILE A 134 1.85 3.83 -0.61
N SER A 135 1.96 4.67 0.42
CA SER A 135 1.82 4.22 1.81
C SER A 135 0.50 3.51 2.10
N ASN A 136 -0.61 3.96 1.49
CA ASN A 136 -1.92 3.36 1.71
C ASN A 136 -2.03 1.97 1.08
N PHE A 137 -1.68 1.83 -0.20
CA PHE A 137 -1.82 0.52 -0.86
C PHE A 137 -0.70 -0.44 -0.51
N LEU A 138 0.48 0.03 -0.13
CA LEU A 138 1.63 -0.84 0.18
C LEU A 138 1.26 -1.86 1.26
N LEU A 139 0.62 -1.40 2.33
CA LEU A 139 0.16 -2.27 3.41
C LEU A 139 -0.91 -3.25 2.91
N GLU A 140 -1.91 -2.77 2.16
CA GLU A 140 -2.96 -3.61 1.56
C GLU A 140 -2.37 -4.72 0.68
N VAL A 141 -1.37 -4.38 -0.13
CA VAL A 141 -0.68 -5.33 -1.02
C VAL A 141 0.15 -6.33 -0.22
N CYS A 142 0.91 -5.87 0.78
CA CYS A 142 1.71 -6.76 1.63
C CYS A 142 0.82 -7.77 2.38
N THR A 143 -0.32 -7.32 2.94
CA THR A 143 -1.30 -8.23 3.57
C THR A 143 -1.85 -9.22 2.55
N ALA A 144 -2.25 -8.76 1.36
CA ALA A 144 -2.76 -9.64 0.33
C ALA A 144 -1.72 -10.67 -0.16
N ILE A 145 -0.44 -10.28 -0.26
CA ILE A 145 0.66 -11.20 -0.55
C ILE A 145 0.82 -12.22 0.57
N TYR A 146 0.82 -11.78 1.83
CA TYR A 146 0.95 -12.65 2.99
C TYR A 146 -0.16 -13.70 3.01
N ASP A 147 -1.41 -13.29 2.83
CA ASP A 147 -2.55 -14.21 2.85
C ASP A 147 -2.49 -15.27 1.74
N VAL A 148 -2.05 -14.87 0.54
CA VAL A 148 -1.91 -15.77 -0.61
C VAL A 148 -0.72 -16.72 -0.44
N LEU A 149 0.36 -16.25 0.17
CA LEU A 149 1.57 -17.06 0.39
C LEU A 149 1.52 -17.87 1.68
N ASN A 150 0.61 -17.59 2.61
CA ASN A 150 0.50 -18.27 3.90
C ASN A 150 0.37 -19.80 3.74
N GLU A 151 -0.32 -20.26 2.69
CA GLU A 151 -0.46 -21.69 2.37
C GLU A 151 0.87 -22.35 1.92
N PHE A 152 1.78 -21.56 1.33
CA PHE A 152 3.06 -22.02 0.80
C PHE A 152 4.23 -21.82 1.77
N ILE A 153 4.10 -20.93 2.75
CA ILE A 153 5.11 -20.70 3.78
C ILE A 153 5.00 -21.82 4.82
N LYS A 154 5.53 -23.01 4.49
CA LYS A 154 5.88 -24.02 5.49
C LYS A 154 7.13 -23.54 6.20
N VAL A 155 6.98 -22.70 7.23
CA VAL A 155 8.08 -22.55 8.20
C VAL A 155 8.18 -23.90 8.89
N SER A 156 9.20 -24.68 8.54
CA SER A 156 9.63 -25.80 9.38
C SER A 156 10.08 -25.18 10.71
N ILE A 157 9.14 -25.00 11.63
CA ILE A 157 9.45 -24.71 13.02
C ILE A 157 10.05 -26.01 13.55
N ILE A 158 11.34 -26.18 13.31
CA ILE A 158 12.13 -27.13 14.08
C ILE A 158 12.23 -26.49 15.46
N PHE A 159 11.35 -26.93 16.36
CA PHE A 159 11.42 -26.63 17.78
C PHE A 159 12.82 -27.03 18.27
N TYR A 160 13.64 -26.06 18.64
CA TYR A 160 14.78 -26.33 19.50
C TYR A 160 14.20 -26.64 20.89
N SER A 161 14.22 -27.93 21.23
CA SER A 161 14.03 -28.45 22.58
C SER A 161 15.30 -28.27 23.41
#